data_AF-A0ABD3VMQ1-F1
#
_entry.id   AF-A0ABD3VMQ1-F1
#
_cell.length_a   1.000
_cell.length_b   1.000
_cell.length_c   1.000
_cell.angle_alpha   90.00
_cell.angle_beta   90.00
_cell.angle_gamma   90.00
#
_symmetry.space_group_name_H-M   'P 1'
#
loop_
_entity.id
_entity.type
_entity.pdbx_description
1 polymer ?
#
loop_
_entity_poly.entity_id
_entity_poly.type
_entity_poly.pdbx_seq_one_letter_code
_entity_poly.pdbx_strand_id
1 'polypeptide(L)'
;MRYRIAKLFLISNAIVLLFLYILLHYLMKDSLRQRTPNMEILDVPFNHSFSMGTGNSQIELCEALRQTWIPLLIRDLPFTVEYSLLLDNPTPEILSEFTTKQDIVFLNSSYSGYVVRFSEKKCTNGFVIKQVAKMDDDVFLCVNKMIQRLSNLKHRRLYYGWQHNKEYMQIDEIERSQCNNKSELVDEGWGGKSIGLWLSVYDDVITVPDNQNIIYYNRVMKPPIDIRKEENFCQKYLLYHKASVSDMVFLHNMTTAGETNKCSNTYVIL
;
A
#
# COMPACT_ATOMS: atom_id res chain seq x y z
N MET A 1 -44.87 24.70 -45.45
CA MET A 1 -44.10 23.46 -45.75
C MET A 1 -42.62 23.57 -45.36
N ARG A 2 -41.88 24.60 -45.81
CA ARG A 2 -40.43 24.78 -45.52
C ARG A 2 -40.04 24.75 -44.03
N TYR A 3 -40.83 25.36 -43.15
CA TYR A 3 -40.56 25.37 -41.70
C TYR A 3 -40.62 23.97 -41.05
N ARG A 4 -41.54 23.10 -41.51
CA ARG A 4 -41.65 21.73 -40.98
C ARG A 4 -40.44 20.86 -41.38
N ILE A 5 -39.93 21.06 -42.60
CA ILE A 5 -38.73 20.37 -43.10
C ILE A 5 -37.49 20.80 -42.30
N ALA A 6 -37.32 22.10 -42.05
CA ALA A 6 -36.21 22.61 -41.24
C ALA A 6 -36.23 22.07 -39.79
N LYS A 7 -37.41 21.99 -39.17
CA LYS A 7 -37.56 21.43 -37.81
C LYS A 7 -37.23 19.94 -37.74
N LEU A 8 -37.65 19.15 -38.73
CA LEU A 8 -37.29 17.73 -38.82
C LEU A 8 -35.78 17.53 -39.02
N PHE A 9 -35.14 18.38 -39.82
CA PHE A 9 -33.70 18.34 -40.02
C PHE A 9 -32.92 18.63 -38.74
N LEU A 10 -33.35 19.63 -37.95
CA LEU A 10 -32.76 19.95 -36.64
C LEU A 10 -32.90 18.80 -35.63
N ILE A 11 -34.08 18.19 -35.54
CA ILE A 11 -34.33 17.05 -34.64
C ILE A 11 -33.48 15.85 -35.06
N SER A 12 -33.40 15.55 -36.36
CA SER A 12 -32.55 14.47 -36.88
C SER A 12 -31.08 14.67 -36.52
N ASN A 13 -30.54 15.87 -36.72
CA ASN A 13 -29.15 16.17 -36.37
C ASN A 13 -28.90 16.10 -34.87
N ALA A 14 -29.85 16.55 -34.03
CA ALA A 14 -29.73 16.43 -32.58
C ALA A 14 -29.69 14.96 -32.12
N ILE A 15 -30.51 14.10 -32.72
CA ILE A 15 -30.51 12.65 -32.43
C ILE A 15 -29.18 12.02 -32.86
N VAL A 16 -28.66 12.35 -34.05
CA VAL A 16 -27.36 11.86 -34.53
C VAL A 16 -26.22 12.30 -33.61
N LEU A 17 -26.20 13.57 -33.19
CA LEU A 17 -25.18 14.07 -32.27
C LEU A 17 -25.26 13.41 -30.89
N LEU A 18 -26.47 13.18 -30.37
CA LEU A 18 -26.66 12.45 -29.10
C LEU A 18 -26.16 11.00 -29.22
N PHE A 19 -26.46 10.32 -30.33
CA PHE A 19 -26.01 8.96 -30.56
C PHE A 19 -24.48 8.88 -30.69
N LEU A 20 -23.86 9.83 -31.41
CA LEU A 20 -22.40 9.95 -31.51
C LEU A 20 -21.76 10.22 -30.15
N TYR A 21 -22.35 11.07 -29.32
CA TYR A 21 -21.87 11.33 -27.96
C TYR A 21 -21.90 10.07 -27.08
N ILE A 22 -23.02 9.32 -27.09
CA ILE A 22 -23.16 8.07 -26.35
C ILE A 22 -22.14 7.04 -26.84
N LEU A 23 -21.99 6.90 -28.17
CA LEU A 23 -21.02 5.97 -28.77
C LEU A 23 -19.59 6.34 -28.40
N LEU A 24 -19.23 7.63 -28.48
CA LEU A 24 -17.89 8.11 -28.09
C LEU A 24 -17.63 7.85 -26.61
N HIS A 25 -18.62 8.09 -25.75
CA HIS A 25 -18.50 7.82 -24.31
C HIS A 25 -18.30 6.32 -24.04
N TYR A 26 -19.00 5.45 -24.77
CA TYR A 26 -18.87 4.00 -24.65
C TYR A 26 -17.51 3.50 -25.16
N LEU A 27 -17.07 3.97 -26.33
CA LEU A 27 -15.76 3.63 -26.90
C LEU A 27 -14.60 4.10 -26.03
N MET A 28 -14.71 5.29 -25.43
CA MET A 28 -13.72 5.80 -24.49
C MET A 28 -13.69 4.99 -23.18
N LYS A 29 -14.85 4.53 -22.70
CA LYS A 29 -14.95 3.66 -21.52
C LYS A 29 -14.32 2.29 -21.77
N ASP A 30 -14.53 1.71 -22.95
CA ASP A 30 -13.95 0.41 -23.32
C ASP A 30 -12.44 0.51 -23.63
N SER A 31 -11.98 1.60 -24.25
CA SER A 31 -10.55 1.84 -24.46
C SER A 31 -9.78 2.02 -23.14
N LEU A 32 -10.42 2.55 -22.10
CA LEU A 32 -9.84 2.61 -20.75
C LEU A 32 -9.84 1.22 -20.08
N ARG A 33 -10.85 0.38 -20.36
CA ARG A 33 -10.94 -0.99 -19.83
C ARG A 33 -9.94 -1.97 -20.46
N GLN A 34 -9.70 -1.87 -21.77
CA GLN A 34 -8.80 -2.81 -22.46
C GLN A 34 -7.30 -2.53 -22.26
N ARG A 35 -6.93 -1.46 -21.54
CA ARG A 35 -5.54 -1.17 -21.17
C ARG A 35 -5.11 -1.77 -19.83
N THR A 36 -5.94 -2.56 -19.15
CA THR A 36 -5.43 -3.37 -18.04
C THR A 36 -4.79 -4.63 -18.63
N PRO A 37 -3.44 -4.78 -18.58
CA PRO A 37 -2.83 -6.05 -18.96
C PRO A 37 -3.48 -7.16 -18.15
N ASN A 38 -3.72 -8.31 -18.80
CA ASN A 38 -4.18 -9.53 -18.17
C ASN A 38 -3.24 -9.85 -17.00
N MET A 39 -3.66 -9.46 -15.80
CA MET A 39 -2.97 -9.79 -14.56
C MET A 39 -3.39 -11.22 -14.21
N GLU A 40 -2.75 -12.19 -14.87
CA GLU A 40 -2.80 -13.59 -14.47
C GLU A 40 -1.91 -13.75 -13.22
N ILE A 41 -2.54 -14.13 -12.11
CA ILE A 41 -1.90 -14.23 -10.80
C ILE A 41 -1.81 -15.70 -10.42
N LEU A 42 -0.58 -16.22 -10.36
CA LEU A 42 -0.22 -17.44 -9.60
C LEU A 42 1.30 -17.50 -9.38
N ASP A 43 1.71 -17.57 -8.10
CA ASP A 43 3.07 -17.63 -7.49
C ASP A 43 3.90 -16.33 -7.40
N VAL A 44 4.11 -15.86 -6.17
CA VAL A 44 4.47 -14.48 -5.81
C VAL A 44 5.88 -14.38 -5.21
N PRO A 45 6.74 -13.49 -5.74
CA PRO A 45 7.84 -12.85 -5.01
C PRO A 45 7.42 -11.47 -4.48
N PHE A 46 7.97 -11.06 -3.34
CA PHE A 46 7.64 -9.82 -2.62
C PHE A 46 8.76 -8.78 -2.80
N ASN A 47 8.51 -7.72 -3.57
CA ASN A 47 9.45 -6.60 -3.69
C ASN A 47 8.83 -5.34 -3.06
N HIS A 48 9.50 -4.78 -2.03
CA HIS A 48 8.89 -3.79 -1.14
C HIS A 48 9.67 -2.48 -1.05
N SER A 49 8.91 -1.40 -0.76
CA SER A 49 9.35 -0.01 -0.86
C SER A 49 9.38 0.77 0.47
N PHE A 50 10.55 1.23 0.99
CA PHE A 50 10.69 2.03 2.24
C PHE A 50 11.39 3.38 1.97
N SER A 51 11.23 4.42 2.81
CA SER A 51 11.95 5.70 2.67
C SER A 51 11.72 6.70 3.82
N MET A 52 12.83 7.13 4.45
CA MET A 52 13.18 8.33 5.28
C MET A 52 12.42 8.72 6.57
N GLY A 53 13.08 9.23 7.63
CA GLY A 53 14.52 9.50 7.88
C GLY A 53 14.84 10.18 9.23
N THR A 54 16.16 10.27 9.50
CA THR A 54 16.94 11.01 10.53
C THR A 54 17.37 10.30 11.82
N GLY A 55 18.71 10.25 12.02
CA GLY A 55 19.42 9.79 13.22
C GLY A 55 19.79 8.30 13.16
N ASN A 56 20.87 7.90 13.85
CA ASN A 56 21.37 6.52 14.01
C ASN A 56 20.28 5.44 14.22
N SER A 57 19.07 5.85 14.62
CA SER A 57 17.83 5.06 14.67
C SER A 57 17.46 4.26 13.42
N GLN A 58 17.84 4.64 12.19
CA GLN A 58 17.35 3.94 11.00
C GLN A 58 17.95 2.54 10.86
N ILE A 59 19.25 2.39 11.13
CA ILE A 59 19.90 1.06 11.15
C ILE A 59 19.29 0.20 12.24
N GLU A 60 19.03 0.79 13.42
CA GLU A 60 18.41 0.07 14.53
C GLU A 60 16.99 -0.39 14.21
N LEU A 61 16.19 0.42 13.52
CA LEU A 61 14.86 0.04 13.04
C LEU A 61 14.95 -1.08 12.01
N CYS A 62 15.80 -0.94 10.98
CA CYS A 62 16.03 -1.99 9.99
C CYS A 62 16.42 -3.32 10.65
N GLU A 63 17.32 -3.27 11.63
CA GLU A 63 17.72 -4.46 12.37
C GLU A 63 16.59 -5.01 13.25
N ALA A 64 15.82 -4.16 13.90
CA ALA A 64 14.64 -4.58 14.67
C ALA A 64 13.63 -5.30 13.78
N LEU A 65 13.36 -4.83 12.56
CA LEU A 65 12.48 -5.49 11.61
C LEU A 65 13.00 -6.89 11.26
N ARG A 66 14.30 -7.01 10.95
CA ARG A 66 14.97 -8.28 10.63
C ARG A 66 14.99 -9.27 11.78
N GLN A 67 15.03 -8.78 13.02
CA GLN A 67 15.06 -9.63 14.21
C GLN A 67 13.66 -9.99 14.72
N THR A 68 12.60 -9.34 14.23
CA THR A 68 11.25 -9.49 14.77
C THR A 68 10.28 -10.14 13.80
N TRP A 69 9.46 -9.36 13.10
CA TRP A 69 8.32 -9.89 12.35
C TRP A 69 8.66 -10.31 10.92
N ILE A 70 9.75 -9.80 10.31
CA ILE A 70 10.15 -10.22 8.95
C ILE A 70 10.49 -11.72 8.89
N PRO A 71 11.29 -12.31 9.81
CA PRO A 71 11.54 -13.74 9.79
C PRO A 71 10.28 -14.59 9.94
N LEU A 72 9.34 -14.15 10.79
CA LEU A 72 8.05 -14.81 10.94
C LEU A 72 7.24 -14.76 9.63
N LEU A 73 7.27 -13.62 8.94
CA LEU A 73 6.60 -13.45 7.65
C LEU A 73 7.16 -14.43 6.61
N ILE A 74 8.49 -14.54 6.50
CA ILE A 74 9.16 -15.44 5.56
C ILE A 74 8.90 -16.91 5.90
N ARG A 75 8.88 -17.25 7.19
CA ARG A 75 8.73 -18.62 7.68
C ARG A 75 7.29 -19.12 7.61
N ASP A 76 6.32 -18.29 7.99
CA ASP A 76 4.94 -18.73 8.28
C ASP A 76 4.00 -18.61 7.08
N LEU A 77 4.41 -17.93 6.02
CA LEU A 77 3.63 -17.84 4.80
C LEU A 77 3.82 -19.08 3.91
N PRO A 78 2.73 -19.62 3.31
CA PRO A 78 2.79 -20.83 2.48
C PRO A 78 3.39 -20.58 1.08
N PHE A 79 4.07 -19.45 0.89
CA PHE A 79 4.67 -19.04 -0.37
C PHE A 79 5.94 -18.23 -0.09
N THR A 80 6.80 -18.11 -1.09
CA THR A 80 8.06 -17.36 -0.97
C THR A 80 7.81 -15.89 -0.70
N VAL A 81 8.49 -15.36 0.32
CA VAL A 81 8.52 -13.94 0.64
C VAL A 81 9.93 -13.41 0.37
N GLU A 82 10.03 -12.54 -0.61
CA GLU A 82 11.16 -11.61 -0.74
C GLU A 82 10.89 -10.35 0.10
N TYR A 83 11.89 -9.57 0.43
CA TYR A 83 11.65 -8.24 0.98
C TYR A 83 12.79 -7.33 0.59
N SER A 84 12.50 -6.04 0.56
CA SER A 84 13.52 -5.03 0.36
C SER A 84 13.21 -3.85 1.24
N LEU A 85 14.20 -3.37 1.97
CA LEU A 85 14.22 -2.09 2.65
C LEU A 85 14.65 -1.06 1.62
N LEU A 86 13.79 -0.12 1.24
CA LEU A 86 14.29 1.00 0.44
C LEU A 86 14.67 2.21 1.26
N LEU A 87 15.63 2.90 0.69
CA LEU A 87 16.23 4.08 1.25
C LEU A 87 16.44 5.05 0.11
N ASP A 88 16.32 6.34 0.41
CA ASP A 88 16.40 7.35 -0.63
C ASP A 88 17.78 7.46 -1.23
N ASN A 89 18.79 7.56 -0.37
CA ASN A 89 20.16 7.75 -0.76
C ASN A 89 21.07 6.91 0.14
N PRO A 90 22.20 6.40 -0.39
CA PRO A 90 23.18 5.71 0.42
C PRO A 90 23.83 6.65 1.44
N THR A 91 24.10 6.13 2.64
CA THR A 91 24.99 6.76 3.62
C THR A 91 26.20 5.83 3.86
N PRO A 92 27.35 6.35 4.32
CA PRO A 92 28.52 5.52 4.60
C PRO A 92 28.23 4.33 5.53
N GLU A 93 27.40 4.55 6.55
CA GLU A 93 27.01 3.51 7.53
C GLU A 93 26.16 2.42 6.85
N ILE A 94 25.15 2.82 6.07
CA ILE A 94 24.23 1.90 5.40
C ILE A 94 24.94 1.16 4.25
N LEU A 95 25.91 1.78 3.56
CA LEU A 95 26.70 1.10 2.54
C LEU A 95 27.51 -0.07 3.11
N SER A 96 28.06 0.08 4.32
CA SER A 96 28.75 -1.01 4.99
C SER A 96 27.81 -2.19 5.27
N GLU A 97 26.57 -1.89 5.67
CA GLU A 97 25.53 -2.90 5.89
C GLU A 97 25.07 -3.56 4.58
N PHE A 98 24.80 -2.78 3.53
CA PHE A 98 24.35 -3.25 2.22
C PHE A 98 25.31 -4.29 1.61
N THR A 99 26.62 -4.14 1.86
CA THR A 99 27.63 -5.10 1.40
C THR A 99 27.39 -6.50 1.99
N THR A 100 26.79 -6.57 3.18
CA THR A 100 26.52 -7.82 3.91
C THR A 100 25.07 -8.30 3.77
N LYS A 101 24.11 -7.37 3.74
CA LYS A 101 22.68 -7.65 3.68
C LYS A 101 22.16 -7.12 2.35
N GLN A 102 21.89 -8.03 1.41
CA GLN A 102 21.42 -7.71 0.05
C GLN A 102 19.91 -7.41 0.03
N ASP A 103 19.38 -6.89 1.12
CA ASP A 103 17.96 -6.59 1.31
C ASP A 103 17.67 -5.08 1.24
N ILE A 104 18.67 -4.24 0.95
CA ILE A 104 18.50 -2.79 0.78
C ILE A 104 18.49 -2.43 -0.69
N VAL A 105 17.57 -1.55 -1.09
CA VAL A 105 17.54 -0.97 -2.44
C VAL A 105 17.52 0.55 -2.33
N PHE A 106 18.50 1.20 -2.94
CA PHE A 106 18.52 2.66 -2.97
C PHE A 106 17.65 3.17 -4.11
N LEU A 107 16.73 4.08 -3.79
CA LEU A 107 15.86 4.73 -4.76
C LEU A 107 16.59 5.80 -5.59
N ASN A 108 17.72 6.30 -5.08
CA ASN A 108 18.46 7.44 -5.63
C ASN A 108 17.54 8.65 -5.83
N SER A 109 16.73 8.93 -4.81
CA SER A 109 15.73 10.00 -4.85
C SER A 109 16.43 11.36 -4.89
N SER A 110 16.00 12.21 -5.84
CA SER A 110 16.49 13.60 -5.95
C SER A 110 16.15 14.44 -4.71
N TYR A 111 15.23 13.96 -3.87
CA TYR A 111 14.80 14.62 -2.65
C TYR A 111 14.97 13.72 -1.44
N SER A 112 15.44 14.31 -0.35
CA SER A 112 15.48 13.71 0.97
C SER A 112 14.46 14.36 1.94
N GLY A 113 14.06 13.66 3.01
CA GLY A 113 13.03 14.07 3.97
C GLY A 113 11.76 13.19 4.04
N TYR A 114 11.11 13.25 5.20
CA TYR A 114 9.81 12.64 5.47
C TYR A 114 8.74 13.20 4.51
N VAL A 115 7.97 12.33 3.85
CA VAL A 115 6.75 12.70 3.06
C VAL A 115 7.04 13.61 1.84
N VAL A 116 8.31 13.70 1.40
CA VAL A 116 8.66 14.45 0.18
C VAL A 116 8.58 13.53 -1.05
N ARG A 117 7.66 13.86 -1.98
CA ARG A 117 7.51 13.27 -3.32
C ARG A 117 7.52 11.73 -3.35
N PHE A 118 6.63 11.12 -2.57
CA PHE A 118 6.52 9.66 -2.50
C PHE A 118 6.21 9.01 -3.87
N SER A 119 5.58 9.75 -4.78
CA SER A 119 5.36 9.36 -6.18
C SER A 119 6.66 9.09 -6.96
N GLU A 120 7.73 9.86 -6.76
CA GLU A 120 9.02 9.64 -7.43
C GLU A 120 9.65 8.28 -7.04
N LYS A 121 9.31 7.80 -5.83
CA LYS A 121 9.85 6.58 -5.22
C LYS A 121 9.17 5.29 -5.68
N LYS A 122 8.07 5.39 -6.43
CA LYS A 122 7.27 4.23 -6.88
C LYS A 122 7.48 3.83 -8.34
N CYS A 123 8.03 4.70 -9.17
CA CYS A 123 7.99 4.52 -10.64
C CYS A 123 9.20 3.79 -11.24
N THR A 124 10.16 3.31 -10.45
CA THR A 124 11.50 3.03 -10.99
C THR A 124 11.75 1.60 -11.46
N ASN A 125 10.92 0.60 -11.13
CA ASN A 125 11.27 -0.79 -11.49
C ASN A 125 10.12 -1.55 -12.18
N GLY A 126 10.37 -2.01 -13.41
CA GLY A 126 9.46 -2.79 -14.26
C GLY A 126 9.21 -4.23 -13.78
N PHE A 127 8.94 -4.41 -12.49
CA PHE A 127 8.62 -5.72 -11.92
C PHE A 127 7.17 -6.11 -12.24
N VAL A 128 6.97 -7.35 -12.65
CA VAL A 128 5.64 -7.99 -12.68
C VAL A 128 5.34 -8.48 -11.26
N ILE A 129 4.82 -7.58 -10.41
CA ILE A 129 4.49 -7.91 -9.02
C ILE A 129 3.03 -8.32 -8.92
N LYS A 130 2.78 -9.48 -8.28
CA LYS A 130 1.43 -10.04 -8.11
C LYS A 130 0.70 -9.48 -6.89
N GLN A 131 1.41 -9.26 -5.78
CA GLN A 131 0.87 -8.63 -4.57
C GLN A 131 1.95 -7.79 -3.90
N VAL A 132 1.58 -6.62 -3.37
CA VAL A 132 2.50 -5.68 -2.70
C VAL A 132 1.89 -5.29 -1.36
N ALA A 133 2.69 -5.27 -0.30
CA ALA A 133 2.26 -4.89 1.04
C ALA A 133 3.17 -3.81 1.64
N LYS A 134 2.95 -2.54 1.33
CA LYS A 134 3.79 -1.45 1.86
C LYS A 134 3.59 -1.28 3.37
N MET A 135 4.68 -1.18 4.14
CA MET A 135 4.68 -0.81 5.56
C MET A 135 5.75 0.25 5.83
N ASP A 136 5.57 1.04 6.89
CA ASP A 136 6.61 1.96 7.38
C ASP A 136 7.63 1.17 8.21
N ASP A 137 8.84 1.71 8.38
CA ASP A 137 9.94 1.07 9.12
C ASP A 137 9.73 1.08 10.65
N ASP A 138 8.77 1.86 11.13
CA ASP A 138 8.32 1.94 12.52
C ASP A 138 7.03 1.14 12.76
N VAL A 139 6.81 0.06 12.00
CA VAL A 139 5.67 -0.84 12.18
C VAL A 139 6.11 -2.15 12.83
N PHE A 140 5.35 -2.60 13.83
CA PHE A 140 5.34 -4.00 14.24
C PHE A 140 4.12 -4.72 13.65
N LEU A 141 4.34 -5.80 12.90
CA LEU A 141 3.29 -6.58 12.26
C LEU A 141 3.00 -7.89 13.01
N CYS A 142 1.73 -8.15 13.30
CA CYS A 142 1.26 -9.43 13.79
C CYS A 142 1.02 -10.39 12.62
N VAL A 143 2.07 -11.13 12.20
CA VAL A 143 2.05 -11.99 11.01
C VAL A 143 0.89 -12.98 11.00
N ASN A 144 0.66 -13.71 12.09
CA ASN A 144 -0.45 -14.67 12.20
C ASN A 144 -1.83 -14.00 12.00
N LYS A 145 -2.02 -12.80 12.55
CA LYS A 145 -3.25 -12.02 12.35
C LYS A 145 -3.37 -11.59 10.89
N MET A 146 -2.30 -11.13 10.27
CA MET A 146 -2.28 -10.75 8.85
C MET A 146 -2.67 -11.95 7.97
N ILE A 147 -2.08 -13.12 8.19
CA ILE A 147 -2.40 -14.36 7.45
C ILE A 147 -3.89 -14.70 7.58
N GLN A 148 -4.41 -14.66 8.81
CA GLN A 148 -5.83 -14.90 9.07
C GLN A 148 -6.73 -13.87 8.36
N ARG A 149 -6.32 -12.60 8.28
CA ARG A 149 -7.10 -11.56 7.58
C ARG A 149 -7.07 -11.75 6.07
N LEU A 150 -5.90 -12.00 5.48
CA LEU A 150 -5.75 -12.21 4.05
C LEU A 150 -6.50 -13.46 3.57
N SER A 151 -6.50 -14.54 4.36
CA SER A 151 -7.25 -15.76 4.03
C SER A 151 -8.78 -15.58 4.07
N ASN A 152 -9.28 -14.59 4.81
CA ASN A 152 -10.69 -14.26 4.86
C ASN A 152 -11.13 -13.28 3.75
N LEU A 153 -10.26 -12.37 3.33
CA LEU A 153 -10.61 -11.34 2.35
C LEU A 153 -10.53 -11.82 0.89
N LYS A 154 -9.61 -12.74 0.58
CA LYS A 154 -9.43 -13.44 -0.72
C LYS A 154 -10.02 -12.70 -1.94
N HIS A 155 -9.32 -11.66 -2.42
CA HIS A 155 -9.73 -10.95 -3.63
C HIS A 155 -8.53 -10.57 -4.52
N ARG A 156 -8.65 -10.77 -5.84
CA ARG A 156 -7.55 -10.56 -6.81
C ARG A 156 -7.11 -9.10 -6.90
N ARG A 157 -8.04 -8.18 -6.67
CA ARG A 157 -7.82 -6.71 -6.73
C ARG A 157 -8.11 -6.09 -5.38
N LEU A 158 -7.53 -6.64 -4.32
CA LEU A 158 -7.71 -6.16 -2.96
C LEU A 158 -6.75 -5.00 -2.68
N TYR A 159 -7.29 -3.91 -2.15
CA TYR A 159 -6.55 -2.89 -1.42
C TYR A 159 -7.01 -2.91 0.03
N TYR A 160 -6.12 -3.25 0.95
CA TYR A 160 -6.44 -3.52 2.34
C TYR A 160 -5.45 -2.83 3.27
N GLY A 161 -5.96 -2.20 4.33
CA GLY A 161 -5.12 -1.55 5.34
C GLY A 161 -5.80 -0.35 5.99
N TRP A 162 -4.99 0.62 6.42
CA TRP A 162 -5.48 1.86 6.99
C TRP A 162 -6.12 2.74 5.92
N GLN A 163 -7.39 3.08 6.10
CA GLN A 163 -8.08 4.02 5.23
C GLN A 163 -8.18 5.39 5.91
N HIS A 164 -7.65 6.43 5.27
CA HIS A 164 -7.88 7.80 5.71
C HIS A 164 -9.34 8.19 5.44
N ASN A 165 -9.91 9.09 6.26
CA ASN A 165 -11.28 9.58 6.05
C ASN A 165 -11.43 10.13 4.63
N LYS A 166 -12.63 10.00 4.04
CA LYS A 166 -12.90 10.44 2.65
C LYS A 166 -12.51 11.89 2.39
N GLU A 167 -12.59 12.76 3.38
CA GLU A 167 -12.16 14.16 3.32
C GLU A 167 -10.67 14.30 2.99
N TYR A 168 -9.81 13.39 3.45
CA TYR A 168 -8.38 13.35 3.09
C TYR A 168 -8.11 12.75 1.71
N MET A 169 -9.13 12.17 1.06
CA MET A 169 -9.06 11.62 -0.29
C MET A 169 -9.78 12.51 -1.32
N GLN A 170 -10.34 13.65 -0.90
CA GLN A 170 -10.85 14.62 -1.86
C GLN A 170 -9.64 15.30 -2.50
N ILE A 171 -9.50 15.10 -3.81
CA ILE A 171 -8.66 15.96 -4.64
C ILE A 171 -9.29 17.35 -4.52
N ASP A 172 -8.62 18.29 -3.86
CA ASP A 172 -9.11 19.66 -3.85
C ASP A 172 -9.30 20.11 -5.30
N GLU A 173 -10.51 20.53 -5.65
CA GLU A 173 -10.89 20.97 -7.00
C GLU A 173 -9.97 22.08 -7.55
N ILE A 174 -9.27 22.77 -6.65
CA ILE A 174 -8.29 23.81 -6.93
C ILE A 174 -7.08 23.25 -7.72
N GLU A 175 -6.67 21.99 -7.52
CA GLU A 175 -5.51 21.41 -8.20
C GLU A 175 -5.83 20.86 -9.60
N ARG A 176 -7.10 20.58 -9.91
CA ARG A 176 -7.51 20.25 -11.29
C ARG A 176 -7.22 21.38 -12.28
N SER A 177 -7.13 22.62 -11.82
CA SER A 177 -6.86 23.80 -12.64
C SER A 177 -5.38 23.97 -13.03
N GLN A 178 -4.46 23.34 -12.29
CA GLN A 178 -3.03 23.35 -12.61
C GLN A 178 -2.62 22.14 -13.48
N CYS A 179 -3.47 21.11 -13.56
CA CYS A 179 -3.28 19.92 -14.40
C CYS A 179 -3.94 20.07 -15.79
N ASN A 180 -3.71 21.20 -16.47
CA ASN A 180 -4.29 21.46 -17.80
C ASN A 180 -3.70 20.59 -18.94
N ASN A 181 -2.85 19.61 -18.63
CA ASN A 181 -2.54 18.49 -19.52
C ASN A 181 -3.11 17.20 -18.91
N LYS A 182 -4.15 16.69 -19.55
CA LYS A 182 -4.93 15.52 -19.15
C LYS A 182 -4.06 14.25 -19.03
N SER A 183 -3.49 13.96 -17.86
CA SER A 183 -3.12 12.59 -17.44
C SER A 183 -2.50 12.45 -16.04
N GLU A 184 -2.13 13.54 -15.37
CA GLU A 184 -1.23 13.41 -14.21
C GLU A 184 -1.98 13.60 -12.88
N LEU A 185 -1.99 12.52 -12.08
CA LEU A 185 -2.44 12.54 -10.68
C LEU A 185 -1.36 13.25 -9.84
N VAL A 186 -1.71 14.36 -9.18
CA VAL A 186 -0.79 15.10 -8.30
C VAL A 186 -0.80 14.48 -6.90
N ASP A 187 0.39 14.21 -6.37
CA ASP A 187 0.60 13.59 -5.06
C ASP A 187 0.80 14.67 -3.99
N GLU A 188 -0.11 14.76 -3.02
CA GLU A 188 -0.04 15.68 -1.86
C GLU A 188 1.01 15.27 -0.79
N GLY A 189 2.00 14.46 -1.16
CA GLY A 189 3.17 14.11 -0.35
C GLY A 189 3.00 12.89 0.55
N TRP A 190 1.77 12.48 0.89
CA TRP A 190 1.55 11.33 1.77
C TRP A 190 1.49 10.03 0.97
N GLY A 191 2.44 9.13 1.21
CA GLY A 191 2.56 7.89 0.44
C GLY A 191 1.31 6.99 0.42
N GLY A 192 0.44 7.08 1.44
CA GLY A 192 -0.87 6.41 1.48
C GLY A 192 -1.93 7.10 0.59
N LYS A 193 -1.97 8.44 0.58
CA LYS A 193 -2.88 9.22 -0.28
C LYS A 193 -2.58 8.98 -1.76
N SER A 194 -1.31 8.98 -2.17
CA SER A 194 -0.95 8.73 -3.58
C SER A 194 -1.33 7.33 -4.05
N ILE A 195 -1.26 6.29 -3.19
CA ILE A 195 -1.78 4.96 -3.54
C ILE A 195 -3.29 5.00 -3.70
N GLY A 196 -4.00 5.59 -2.73
CA GLY A 196 -5.46 5.70 -2.81
C GLY A 196 -5.92 6.44 -4.07
N LEU A 197 -5.26 7.55 -4.40
CA LEU A 197 -5.52 8.32 -5.60
C LEU A 197 -5.25 7.52 -6.88
N TRP A 198 -4.10 6.83 -6.96
CA TRP A 198 -3.77 5.97 -8.09
C TRP A 198 -4.77 4.80 -8.24
N LEU A 199 -5.21 4.20 -7.14
CA LEU A 199 -6.18 3.11 -7.17
C LEU A 199 -7.60 3.57 -7.50
N SER A 200 -7.94 4.84 -7.24
CA SER A 200 -9.29 5.38 -7.43
C SER A 200 -9.77 5.39 -8.88
N VAL A 201 -8.86 5.29 -9.86
CA VAL A 201 -9.21 5.26 -11.29
C VAL A 201 -9.63 3.86 -11.78
N TYR A 202 -9.48 2.83 -10.95
CA TYR A 202 -9.85 1.45 -11.27
C TYR A 202 -11.19 1.09 -10.63
N ASP A 203 -12.19 0.77 -11.45
CA ASP A 203 -13.57 0.46 -11.01
C ASP A 203 -13.69 -0.91 -10.31
N ASP A 204 -12.71 -1.78 -10.48
CA ASP A 204 -12.70 -3.16 -10.01
C ASP A 204 -11.71 -3.41 -8.85
N VAL A 205 -11.14 -2.35 -8.26
CA VAL A 205 -10.36 -2.44 -7.01
C VAL A 205 -11.31 -2.44 -5.82
N ILE A 206 -11.25 -3.50 -5.00
CA ILE A 206 -11.99 -3.58 -3.74
C ILE A 206 -11.12 -3.02 -2.63
N THR A 207 -11.59 -1.94 -2.01
CA THR A 207 -10.94 -1.34 -0.84
C THR A 207 -11.61 -1.85 0.44
N VAL A 208 -10.82 -2.42 1.36
CA VAL A 208 -11.30 -2.89 2.67
C VAL A 208 -10.52 -2.17 3.77
N PRO A 209 -11.14 -1.22 4.50
CA PRO A 209 -10.50 -0.61 5.66
C PRO A 209 -10.32 -1.62 6.79
N ASP A 210 -9.20 -1.51 7.51
CA ASP A 210 -8.98 -2.27 8.74
C ASP A 210 -8.49 -1.43 9.92
N ASN A 211 -8.93 -0.16 9.96
CA ASN A 211 -8.53 0.81 10.97
C ASN A 211 -8.74 0.31 12.41
N GLN A 212 -9.76 -0.51 12.67
CA GLN A 212 -10.06 -1.06 14.00
C GLN A 212 -9.03 -2.09 14.50
N ASN A 213 -8.27 -2.73 13.61
CA ASN A 213 -7.22 -3.68 13.97
C ASN A 213 -5.84 -3.04 13.87
N ILE A 214 -5.72 -1.79 13.43
CA ILE A 214 -4.45 -1.09 13.27
C ILE A 214 -4.33 -0.06 14.39
N ILE A 215 -3.35 -0.25 15.27
CA ILE A 215 -3.06 0.73 16.31
C ILE A 215 -2.09 1.75 15.75
N TYR A 216 -2.61 2.95 15.50
CA TYR A 216 -1.82 4.09 15.12
C TYR A 216 -1.50 4.91 16.37
N TYR A 217 -0.21 5.07 16.70
CA TYR A 217 0.20 5.97 17.78
C TYR A 217 -0.01 7.43 17.36
N ASN A 218 -1.27 7.88 17.38
CA ASN A 218 -1.60 9.28 17.23
C ASN A 218 -2.05 9.85 18.57
N ARG A 219 -1.64 11.09 18.84
CA ARG A 219 -2.04 11.88 20.02
C ARG A 219 -3.56 12.07 20.18
N VAL A 220 -4.32 11.67 19.16
CA VAL A 220 -5.79 11.82 19.06
C VAL A 220 -6.53 10.67 19.75
N MET A 221 -5.95 9.46 19.82
CA MET A 221 -6.55 8.38 20.61
C MET A 221 -6.20 8.58 22.08
N LYS A 222 -7.17 9.04 22.86
CA LYS A 222 -7.06 9.19 24.32
C LYS A 222 -7.94 8.15 25.02
N PRO A 223 -7.38 7.35 25.94
CA PRO A 223 -5.94 7.22 26.26
C PRO A 223 -5.17 6.42 25.20
N PRO A 224 -3.85 6.65 25.03
CA PRO A 224 -3.01 5.79 24.22
C PRO A 224 -3.01 4.37 24.79
N ILE A 225 -2.99 3.37 23.91
CA ILE A 225 -2.89 1.96 24.32
C ILE A 225 -1.49 1.75 24.89
N ASP A 226 -1.42 1.31 26.14
CA ASP A 226 -0.18 0.84 26.76
C ASP A 226 0.06 -0.60 26.31
N ILE A 227 0.82 -0.76 25.23
CA ILE A 227 1.11 -2.08 24.64
C ILE A 227 1.73 -3.05 25.64
N ARG A 228 2.37 -2.57 26.72
CA ARG A 228 3.00 -3.41 27.74
C ARG A 228 1.99 -4.03 28.71
N LYS A 229 0.76 -3.51 28.74
CA LYS A 229 -0.35 -4.06 29.51
C LYS A 229 -1.31 -4.88 28.64
N GLU A 230 -1.10 -4.91 27.34
CA GLU A 230 -2.00 -5.57 26.40
C GLU A 230 -1.65 -7.05 26.25
N GLU A 231 -2.27 -7.87 27.10
CA GLU A 231 -2.19 -9.32 26.96
C GLU A 231 -2.78 -9.75 25.61
N ASN A 232 -2.01 -10.53 24.86
CA ASN A 232 -2.42 -11.05 23.54
C ASN A 232 -2.61 -9.99 22.46
N PHE A 233 -1.73 -8.96 22.40
CA PHE A 233 -1.77 -7.92 21.37
C PHE A 233 -2.06 -8.45 19.95
N CYS A 234 -1.33 -9.47 19.50
CA CYS A 234 -1.50 -10.03 18.15
C CYS A 234 -2.74 -10.90 17.91
N GLN A 235 -3.52 -11.21 18.95
CA GLN A 235 -4.86 -11.78 18.75
C GLN A 235 -5.87 -10.69 18.44
N LYS A 236 -5.68 -9.49 19.00
CA LYS A 236 -6.59 -8.36 18.88
C LYS A 236 -6.25 -7.49 17.66
N TYR A 237 -4.99 -7.12 17.50
CA TYR A 237 -4.53 -6.15 16.52
C TYR A 237 -3.68 -6.77 15.42
N LEU A 238 -3.75 -6.17 14.23
CA LEU A 238 -2.98 -6.48 13.04
C LEU A 238 -1.57 -5.90 13.11
N LEU A 239 -1.44 -4.64 13.51
CA LEU A 239 -0.15 -3.96 13.58
C LEU A 239 -0.15 -2.80 14.59
N TYR A 240 1.06 -2.45 15.03
CA TYR A 240 1.36 -1.25 15.82
C TYR A 240 2.25 -0.30 15.01
N HIS A 241 1.78 0.90 14.72
CA HIS A 241 2.50 1.93 13.96
C HIS A 241 3.17 2.93 14.90
N LYS A 242 4.34 3.46 14.50
CA LYS A 242 5.29 4.22 15.34
C LYS A 242 5.87 3.39 16.50
N ALA A 243 6.06 2.10 16.27
CA ALA A 243 6.76 1.21 17.17
C ALA A 243 8.22 1.64 17.29
N SER A 244 8.71 1.86 18.51
CA SER A 244 10.15 1.94 18.74
C SER A 244 10.79 0.56 18.61
N VAL A 245 12.13 0.51 18.48
CA VAL A 245 12.90 -0.74 18.52
C VAL A 245 12.55 -1.58 19.76
N SER A 246 12.44 -0.94 20.93
CA SER A 246 12.06 -1.64 22.16
C SER A 246 10.65 -2.22 22.10
N ASP A 247 9.71 -1.50 21.47
CA ASP A 247 8.34 -1.97 21.32
C ASP A 247 8.26 -3.17 20.37
N MET A 248 8.98 -3.14 19.25
CA MET A 248 9.05 -4.26 18.31
C MET A 248 9.59 -5.52 18.98
N VAL A 249 10.71 -5.40 19.71
CA VAL A 249 11.32 -6.53 20.43
C VAL A 249 10.39 -7.05 21.52
N PHE A 250 9.76 -6.15 22.29
CA PHE A 250 8.79 -6.53 23.32
C PHE A 250 7.62 -7.32 22.74
N LEU A 251 6.98 -6.79 21.69
CA LEU A 251 5.84 -7.43 21.03
C LEU A 251 6.26 -8.76 20.39
N HIS A 252 7.44 -8.84 19.77
CA HIS A 252 7.98 -10.08 19.23
C HIS A 252 8.12 -11.17 20.31
N ASN A 253 8.80 -10.85 21.42
CA ASN A 253 9.00 -11.79 22.51
C ASN A 253 7.68 -12.27 23.11
N MET A 254 6.69 -11.39 23.23
CA MET A 254 5.36 -11.77 23.69
C MET A 254 4.68 -12.74 22.72
N THR A 255 4.84 -12.54 21.40
CA THR A 255 4.25 -13.45 20.40
C THR A 255 4.91 -14.82 20.37
N THR A 256 6.23 -14.90 20.47
CA THR A 256 6.98 -16.15 20.35
C THR A 256 7.03 -16.94 21.66
N ALA A 257 6.96 -16.28 22.82
CA ALA A 257 6.91 -16.96 24.12
C ALA A 257 5.70 -17.91 24.23
N GLY A 258 4.57 -17.54 23.63
CA GLY A 258 3.35 -18.37 23.60
C GLY A 258 3.42 -19.59 22.66
N GLU A 259 4.39 -19.63 21.74
CA GLU A 259 4.54 -20.72 20.76
C GLU A 259 5.36 -21.90 21.30
N THR A 260 6.13 -21.70 22.37
CA THR A 260 7.00 -22.74 22.96
C THR A 260 6.26 -23.97 23.51
N ASN A 261 4.92 -23.90 23.64
CA ASN A 261 4.07 -25.00 24.13
C ASN A 261 3.08 -25.55 23.10
N LYS A 262 3.10 -25.08 21.84
CA LYS A 262 2.27 -25.67 20.78
C LYS A 262 3.13 -26.53 19.88
N CYS A 263 3.05 -27.85 20.08
CA CYS A 263 3.54 -28.83 19.11
C CYS A 263 3.07 -28.42 17.71
N SER A 264 4.04 -28.25 16.81
CA SER A 264 3.89 -28.00 15.39
C SER A 264 2.81 -28.91 14.80
N ASN A 265 1.62 -28.37 14.57
CA ASN A 265 0.72 -28.94 13.57
C ASN A 265 1.34 -28.58 12.22
N THR A 266 2.15 -29.49 11.69
CA THR A 266 2.65 -29.45 10.31
C THR A 266 1.45 -29.58 9.39
N TYR A 267 0.98 -28.46 8.86
CA TYR A 267 0.04 -28.48 7.75
C TYR A 267 0.85 -28.61 6.46
N VAL A 268 0.79 -29.79 5.84
CA VAL A 268 1.14 -29.94 4.42
C VAL A 268 -0.06 -29.41 3.65
N ILE A 269 0.11 -28.27 2.99
CA ILE A 269 -0.83 -27.73 2.03
C ILE A 269 -0.13 -27.80 0.67
N LEU A 270 -0.74 -28.53 -0.27
CA LEU A 270 -0.32 -28.64 -1.66
C LEU A 270 -0.38 -27.29 -2.39
#